data_AF-A0A0K8R4X5-F1
#
_entry.id   AF-A0A0K8R4X5-F1
#
_cell.length_a   1.000
_cell.length_b   1.000
_cell.length_c   1.000
_cell.angle_alpha   90.00
_cell.angle_beta   90.00
_cell.angle_gamma   90.00
#
_symmetry.space_group_name_H-M   'P 1'
#
loop_
_entity.id
_entity.type
_entity.pdbx_description
1 polymer ?
#
loop_
_entity_poly.entity_id
_entity_poly.type
_entity_poly.pdbx_seq_one_letter_code
_entity_poly.pdbx_strand_id
1 'polypeptide(L)'
;MIRMMLLPLSVVLLASSGHLHAAQSVRLNTNQDACSTGLGSYVSGICLSRNATLLSLSGCTFTCEGYNALNQKTYITIKLVDGLPCGSCQECCGGICKPVTFNLKNPLSLKSCAE
;
A
#
# COMPACT_ATOMS: atom_id res chain seq x y z
N MET A 1 55.39 17.01 -10.01
CA MET A 1 54.16 17.17 -10.82
C MET A 1 53.97 15.85 -11.56
N ILE A 2 52.96 15.00 -11.39
CA ILE A 2 51.59 15.07 -10.84
C ILE A 2 51.32 13.71 -10.14
N ARG A 3 50.78 13.72 -8.93
CA ARG A 3 50.33 12.50 -8.23
C ARG A 3 48.97 12.10 -8.80
N MET A 4 48.89 10.95 -9.47
CA MET A 4 47.62 10.34 -9.87
C MET A 4 46.96 9.70 -8.64
N MET A 5 45.95 10.37 -8.08
CA MET A 5 45.00 9.77 -7.14
C MET A 5 43.96 9.01 -7.96
N LEU A 6 44.05 7.68 -8.02
CA LEU A 6 42.91 6.85 -8.41
C LEU A 6 42.04 6.65 -7.17
N LEU A 7 40.92 7.36 -7.08
CA LEU A 7 39.84 7.02 -6.14
C LEU A 7 39.11 5.77 -6.68
N PRO A 8 38.92 4.70 -5.88
CA PRO A 8 37.94 3.69 -6.24
C PRO A 8 36.56 4.23 -5.88
N LEU A 9 35.73 4.53 -6.89
CA LEU A 9 34.30 4.70 -6.68
C LEU A 9 33.71 3.33 -6.32
N SER A 10 33.52 3.09 -5.03
CA SER A 10 32.73 1.96 -4.53
C SER A 10 31.26 2.19 -4.85
N VAL A 11 30.80 1.65 -5.98
CA VAL A 11 29.38 1.57 -6.31
C VAL A 11 28.76 0.45 -5.47
N VAL A 12 28.01 0.83 -4.43
CA VAL A 12 27.17 -0.09 -3.67
C VAL A 12 25.95 -0.40 -4.54
N LEU A 13 25.95 -1.57 -5.19
CA LEU A 13 24.75 -2.13 -5.81
C LEU A 13 23.85 -2.71 -4.71
N LEU A 14 22.88 -1.92 -4.25
CA LEU A 14 21.75 -2.42 -3.47
C LEU A 14 20.85 -3.27 -4.38
N ALA A 15 21.15 -4.56 -4.47
CA ALA A 15 20.23 -5.54 -5.04
C ALA A 15 19.08 -5.76 -4.05
N SER A 16 18.04 -4.92 -4.12
CA SER A 16 16.75 -5.30 -3.56
C SER A 16 16.12 -6.33 -4.49
N SER A 17 16.28 -7.63 -4.20
CA SER A 17 15.47 -8.67 -4.84
C SER A 17 14.05 -8.63 -4.26
N GLY A 18 13.30 -7.58 -4.58
CA GLY A 18 11.85 -7.58 -4.45
C GLY A 18 11.31 -8.42 -5.59
N HIS A 19 11.14 -9.73 -5.37
CA HIS A 19 10.39 -10.59 -6.27
C HIS A 19 8.91 -10.18 -6.25
N LEU A 20 8.59 -9.07 -6.93
CA LEU A 20 7.24 -8.75 -7.35
C LEU A 20 7.11 -9.25 -8.79
N HIS A 21 6.66 -10.49 -8.92
CA HIS A 21 6.26 -11.05 -10.20
C HIS A 21 4.94 -10.38 -10.63
N ALA A 22 5.02 -9.15 -11.12
CA ALA A 22 3.90 -8.46 -11.75
C ALA A 22 3.78 -8.97 -13.18
N ALA A 23 2.80 -9.82 -13.43
CA ALA A 23 2.42 -10.23 -14.77
C ALA A 23 1.90 -9.00 -15.55
N GLN A 24 2.59 -8.72 -16.65
CA GLN A 24 2.11 -8.08 -17.88
C GLN A 24 1.60 -6.62 -17.79
N SER A 25 2.33 -5.81 -18.54
CA SER A 25 2.19 -4.37 -18.78
C SER A 25 0.80 -3.92 -19.20
N VAL A 26 0.19 -3.05 -18.38
CA VAL A 26 -0.73 -2.01 -18.86
C VAL A 26 0.08 -0.72 -18.93
N ARG A 27 0.34 -0.20 -20.13
CA ARG A 27 0.92 1.13 -20.29
C ARG A 27 -0.14 2.15 -19.89
N LEU A 28 0.05 2.75 -18.73
CA LEU A 28 -0.77 3.83 -18.22
C LEU A 28 0.02 5.14 -18.36
N ASN A 29 -0.64 6.17 -18.86
CA ASN A 29 -0.05 7.46 -19.24
C ASN A 29 0.82 8.07 -18.13
N THR A 30 1.94 8.69 -18.51
CA THR A 30 2.96 9.30 -17.63
C THR A 30 2.50 10.50 -16.79
N ASN A 31 1.21 10.85 -16.84
CA ASN A 31 0.58 11.86 -15.96
C ASN A 31 -0.33 11.24 -14.89
N GLN A 32 -0.39 9.91 -14.82
CA GLN A 32 -1.19 9.15 -13.86
C GLN A 32 -0.40 8.79 -12.59
N ASP A 33 0.75 9.43 -12.37
CA ASP A 33 1.53 9.31 -11.14
C ASP A 33 1.00 10.18 -9.99
N ALA A 34 -0.07 10.95 -10.22
CA ALA A 34 -0.70 11.78 -9.19
C ALA A 34 -1.53 10.98 -8.16
N CYS A 35 -1.83 9.70 -8.41
CA CYS A 35 -2.66 8.84 -7.54
C CYS A 35 -1.92 7.60 -7.00
N SER A 36 -0.59 7.63 -6.90
CA SER A 36 0.22 6.42 -6.72
C SER A 36 0.43 5.97 -5.27
N THR A 37 -0.46 6.33 -4.33
CA THR A 37 -0.41 5.71 -3.00
C THR A 37 -1.14 4.38 -3.04
N GLY A 38 -0.39 3.28 -3.23
CA GLY A 38 -0.95 1.94 -3.09
C GLY A 38 -1.51 1.69 -1.68
N LEU A 39 -2.42 0.71 -1.55
CA LEU A 39 -3.10 0.40 -0.28
C LEU A 39 -2.11 0.19 0.88
N GLY A 40 -1.00 -0.49 0.63
CA GLY A 40 0.06 -0.71 1.63
C GLY A 40 0.67 0.61 2.15
N SER A 41 0.98 1.55 1.25
CA SER A 41 1.48 2.87 1.61
C SER A 41 0.43 3.69 2.37
N TYR A 42 -0.84 3.58 1.97
CA TYR A 42 -1.97 4.24 2.63
C TYR A 42 -2.09 3.80 4.10
N VAL A 43 -2.19 2.49 4.36
CA VAL A 43 -2.32 1.98 5.74
C VAL A 43 -1.05 2.20 6.55
N SER A 44 0.12 2.14 5.92
CA SER A 44 1.40 2.45 6.57
C SER A 44 1.46 3.91 7.01
N GLY A 45 1.01 4.84 6.16
CA GLY A 45 0.91 6.26 6.49
C GLY A 45 -0.02 6.51 7.69
N ILE A 46 -1.14 5.80 7.77
CA ILE A 46 -2.04 5.86 8.93
C ILE A 46 -1.33 5.36 10.20
N CYS A 47 -0.64 4.22 10.16
CA CYS A 47 0.12 3.74 11.31
C CYS A 47 1.19 4.74 11.74
N LEU A 48 1.95 5.30 10.79
CA LEU A 48 3.01 6.28 11.06
C LEU A 48 2.47 7.55 11.73
N SER A 49 1.32 8.07 11.29
CA SER A 49 0.66 9.20 11.94
C SER A 49 0.25 8.96 13.40
N ARG A 50 0.28 7.68 13.84
CA ARG A 50 0.01 7.24 15.21
C ARG A 50 1.26 6.79 15.96
N ASN A 51 2.46 7.13 15.47
CA ASN A 51 3.74 6.66 16.01
C ASN A 51 3.83 5.13 16.11
N ALA A 52 3.29 4.44 15.11
CA ALA A 52 3.25 2.99 15.01
C ALA A 52 3.70 2.52 13.61
N THR A 53 4.03 1.24 13.49
CA THR A 53 4.39 0.58 12.23
C THR A 53 3.30 -0.39 11.81
N LEU A 54 3.09 -0.58 10.51
CA LEU A 54 2.17 -1.60 10.00
C LEU A 54 2.69 -2.99 10.38
N LEU A 55 1.90 -3.75 11.14
CA LEU A 55 2.20 -5.13 11.50
C LEU A 55 1.58 -6.10 10.49
N SER A 56 0.31 -5.88 10.14
CA SER A 56 -0.43 -6.77 9.23
C SER A 56 -1.59 -6.05 8.57
N LEU A 57 -1.96 -6.55 7.39
CA LEU A 57 -3.16 -6.18 6.64
C LEU A 57 -3.84 -7.47 6.22
N SER A 58 -5.13 -7.62 6.54
CA SER A 58 -5.91 -8.81 6.20
C SER A 58 -7.35 -8.43 5.91
N GLY A 59 -7.81 -8.72 4.68
CA GLY A 59 -9.15 -8.34 4.23
C GLY A 59 -9.38 -6.84 4.37
N CYS A 60 -10.32 -6.48 5.24
CA CYS A 60 -10.72 -5.09 5.49
C CYS A 60 -10.23 -4.50 6.81
N THR A 61 -9.22 -5.12 7.42
CA THR A 61 -8.61 -4.62 8.65
C THR A 61 -7.09 -4.65 8.54
N PHE A 62 -6.46 -3.70 9.22
CA PHE A 62 -5.02 -3.68 9.41
C PHE A 62 -4.68 -3.42 10.86
N THR A 63 -3.55 -3.96 11.30
CA THR A 63 -3.04 -3.78 12.66
C THR A 63 -1.75 -2.98 12.60
N CYS A 64 -1.69 -1.92 13.39
CA CYS A 64 -0.48 -1.18 13.68
C CYS A 64 0.12 -1.68 15.00
N GLU A 65 1.43 -1.81 15.06
CA GLU A 65 2.21 -2.09 16.26
C GLU A 65 2.97 -0.82 16.69
N GLY A 66 2.88 -0.47 17.97
CA GLY A 66 3.60 0.67 18.54
C GLY A 66 3.98 0.44 19.99
N TYR A 67 4.33 1.52 20.68
CA TYR A 67 4.68 1.51 22.09
C TYR A 67 3.93 2.60 22.84
N ASN A 68 3.49 2.31 24.08
CA ASN A 68 2.93 3.33 24.95
C ASN A 68 4.02 4.13 25.68
N ALA A 69 3.64 5.11 26.49
CA ALA A 69 4.56 5.94 27.28
C ALA A 69 5.40 5.15 28.30
N LEU A 70 4.98 3.93 28.66
CA LEU A 70 5.69 3.02 29.55
C LEU A 70 6.59 2.04 28.77
N ASN A 71 6.80 2.28 27.47
CA ASN A 71 7.58 1.44 26.58
C ASN A 71 7.07 -0.01 26.46
N GLN A 72 5.77 -0.21 26.64
CA GLN A 72 5.11 -1.49 26.44
C GLN A 72 4.52 -1.55 25.04
N LYS A 73 4.64 -2.72 24.39
CA LYS A 73 4.10 -2.93 23.05
C LYS A 73 2.57 -2.83 23.05
N THR A 74 2.04 -2.06 22.11
CA THR A 74 0.59 -1.88 21.90
C THR A 74 0.21 -2.21 20.46
N TYR A 75 -1.04 -2.64 20.29
CA TYR A 75 -1.59 -3.00 18.98
C TYR A 75 -2.89 -2.24 18.75
N ILE A 76 -3.04 -1.68 17.55
CA ILE A 76 -4.22 -0.93 17.15
C ILE A 76 -4.75 -1.54 15.86
N THR A 77 -5.94 -2.15 15.93
CA THR A 77 -6.61 -2.70 14.75
C THR A 77 -7.61 -1.69 14.21
N ILE A 78 -7.50 -1.39 12.92
CA ILE A 78 -8.27 -0.35 12.22
C ILE A 78 -8.96 -0.99 11.01
N LYS A 79 -10.22 -0.61 10.77
CA LYS A 79 -10.96 -1.00 9.56
C LYS A 79 -10.56 -0.11 8.40
N LEU A 80 -10.43 -0.70 7.21
CA LEU A 80 -10.35 0.05 5.97
C LEU A 80 -11.66 0.84 5.75
N VAL A 81 -11.52 2.02 5.16
CA VAL A 81 -12.68 2.79 4.69
C VAL A 81 -13.34 2.07 3.52
N ASP A 82 -14.64 2.30 3.40
CA ASP A 82 -15.45 1.65 2.38
C ASP A 82 -14.96 2.03 0.97
N GLY A 83 -15.04 1.09 0.03
CA GLY A 83 -14.53 1.21 -1.34
C GLY A 83 -13.05 0.86 -1.52
N LEU A 84 -12.26 0.72 -0.45
CA LEU A 84 -10.88 0.30 -0.60
C LEU A 84 -10.77 -1.16 -1.04
N PRO A 85 -9.81 -1.49 -1.91
CA PRO A 85 -9.64 -2.85 -2.40
C PRO A 85 -9.21 -3.79 -1.25
N CYS A 86 -9.80 -4.98 -1.21
CA CYS A 86 -9.45 -6.04 -0.24
C CYS A 86 -9.17 -7.39 -0.89
N GLY A 87 -9.31 -7.47 -2.21
CA GLY A 87 -9.09 -8.68 -3.00
C GLY A 87 -9.40 -8.44 -4.48
N SER A 88 -9.25 -9.48 -5.29
CA SER A 88 -9.56 -9.43 -6.72
C SER A 88 -11.06 -9.19 -6.92
N CYS A 89 -11.41 -8.08 -7.60
CA CYS A 89 -12.81 -7.67 -7.80
C CYS A 89 -13.61 -7.56 -6.50
N GLN A 90 -12.96 -7.12 -5.41
CA GLN A 90 -13.58 -6.95 -4.10
C GLN A 90 -13.19 -5.63 -3.46
N GLU A 91 -14.12 -5.05 -2.70
CA GLU A 91 -13.96 -3.83 -1.93
C GLU A 91 -14.41 -4.03 -0.48
N CYS A 92 -13.94 -3.16 0.41
CA CYS A 92 -14.42 -3.10 1.78
C CYS A 92 -15.76 -2.38 1.87
N CYS A 93 -16.72 -2.97 2.59
CA CYS A 93 -18.00 -2.37 2.92
C CYS A 93 -18.38 -2.70 4.37
N GLY A 94 -18.46 -1.70 5.25
CA GLY A 94 -18.70 -1.90 6.67
C GLY A 94 -17.61 -2.73 7.37
N GLY A 95 -16.41 -2.78 6.79
CA GLY A 95 -15.30 -3.64 7.26
C GLY A 95 -15.40 -5.11 6.83
N ILE A 96 -16.24 -5.43 5.84
CA ILE A 96 -16.32 -6.77 5.24
C ILE A 96 -15.86 -6.68 3.79
N CYS A 97 -15.04 -7.63 3.35
CA CYS A 97 -14.62 -7.71 1.95
C CYS A 97 -15.76 -8.28 1.10
N LYS A 98 -16.30 -7.49 0.18
CA LYS A 98 -17.44 -7.85 -0.66
C LYS A 98 -17.08 -7.76 -2.14
N PRO A 99 -17.65 -8.62 -3.01
CA PRO A 99 -17.50 -8.47 -4.45
C PRO A 99 -18.06 -7.14 -4.94
N VAL A 100 -17.33 -6.47 -5.83
CA VAL A 100 -17.89 -5.34 -6.57
C VAL A 100 -18.87 -5.87 -7.62
N THR A 101 -19.95 -5.12 -7.86
CA THR A 101 -20.92 -5.48 -8.90
C THR A 101 -20.91 -4.44 -10.01
N PHE A 102 -20.78 -4.92 -11.24
CA PHE A 102 -20.83 -4.07 -12.44
C PHE A 102 -22.26 -4.02 -12.95
N ASN A 103 -22.77 -2.82 -13.20
CA ASN A 103 -24.05 -2.70 -13.86
C ASN A 103 -23.83 -2.75 -15.39
N LEU A 104 -24.09 -3.91 -15.99
CA LEU A 104 -23.86 -4.13 -17.42
C LEU A 104 -24.73 -3.25 -18.34
N LYS A 105 -25.80 -2.62 -17.83
CA LYS A 105 -26.58 -1.65 -18.60
C LYS A 105 -25.86 -0.30 -18.77
N ASN A 106 -24.95 0.02 -17.86
CA ASN A 106 -24.06 1.16 -17.97
C ASN A 106 -22.62 0.70 -17.64
N PRO A 107 -21.81 0.35 -18.65
CA PRO A 107 -20.47 -0.23 -18.46
C PRO A 107 -19.49 0.68 -17.70
N LEU A 108 -19.85 1.94 -17.43
CA LEU A 108 -19.08 2.89 -16.65
C LEU A 108 -19.49 2.97 -15.18
N SER A 109 -20.53 2.24 -14.75
CA SER A 109 -21.01 2.27 -13.37
C SER A 109 -20.59 1.00 -12.61
N LEU A 110 -19.67 1.21 -11.67
CA LEU A 110 -19.40 0.28 -10.58
C LEU A 110 -20.41 0.57 -9.46
N LYS A 111 -21.12 -0.45 -8.98
CA LYS A 111 -21.88 -0.31 -7.76
C LYS A 111 -20.93 -0.53 -6.58
N SER A 112 -20.37 0.56 -6.08
CA SER A 112 -19.55 0.61 -4.87
C SER A 112 -20.39 0.94 -3.64
N CYS A 113 -19.93 0.52 -2.47
CA CYS A 113 -20.49 0.96 -1.18
C CYS A 113 -19.84 2.23 -0.60
N ALA A 114 -18.91 2.86 -1.32
CA ALA A 114 -18.23 4.10 -0.90
C ALA A 114 -19.05 5.38 -1.17
N GLU A 115 -20.38 5.30 -1.06
CA GLU A 115 -21.32 6.40 -1.36
C GLU A 115 -20.97 7.73 -0.65
#